data_AF-A0A0C3RI95-F1
#
_entry.id   AF-A0A0C3RI95-F1
#
_cell.length_a   1.000
_cell.length_b   1.000
_cell.length_c   1.000
_cell.angle_alpha   90.00
_cell.angle_beta   90.00
_cell.angle_gamma   90.00
#
_symmetry.space_group_name_H-M   'P 1'
#
loop_
_entity.id
_entity.type
_entity.pdbx_description
1 polymer ?
#
loop_
_entity_poly.entity_id
_entity_poly.type
_entity_poly.pdbx_seq_one_letter_code
_entity_poly.pdbx_strand_id
1 'polypeptide(L)'
;MIDDSVLWHFERGKQDFGSCYDLNTGEKLAVIASRGNAANELAELEWFNMVGDSVLLYANRNTIKTFAIKDIVSNMPAGEREFSVTTSPDSILASRMTKLPNGSALATIRPVLFYDIGKRNEINKKSVVVFDNNKANAYETIIYDSFDIEKAKGEQLAANDLIKYAYAQGSIAVKNNDTAVFSVNHQFIMYTFDINNGNVVNEKRYTKIQRKDGKEASFTTINDRNLSIGAMKVTDKYILCGVDGYLSEKDKESGLRKKAIFVFDWNLNPIKKFELPNRKKGYYTISNDCSSVYFCEYNEEGLTLYKADLTI
;
A
#
# COMPACT_ATOMS: atom_id res chain seq x y z
N MET A 1 0.97 -8.66 10.04
CA MET A 1 0.69 -9.36 8.76
C MET A 1 0.78 -10.84 9.04
N ILE A 2 0.02 -11.67 8.32
CA ILE A 2 0.06 -13.12 8.49
C ILE A 2 0.40 -13.73 7.15
N ASP A 3 1.37 -14.63 7.15
CA ASP A 3 1.87 -15.35 5.98
C ASP A 3 2.11 -16.80 6.42
N ASP A 4 1.36 -17.72 5.83
CA ASP A 4 1.28 -19.12 6.26
C ASP A 4 1.04 -19.26 7.78
N SER A 5 1.89 -20.00 8.50
CA SER A 5 1.84 -20.19 9.95
C SER A 5 2.61 -19.13 10.75
N VAL A 6 2.97 -17.99 10.14
CA VAL A 6 3.81 -16.97 10.77
C VAL A 6 3.06 -15.65 10.96
N LEU A 7 3.06 -15.15 12.20
CA LEU A 7 2.65 -13.78 12.53
C LEU A 7 3.85 -12.85 12.39
N TRP A 8 3.74 -11.86 11.50
CA TRP A 8 4.71 -10.78 11.35
C TRP A 8 4.23 -9.53 12.07
N HIS A 9 4.81 -9.24 13.23
CA HIS A 9 4.49 -8.07 14.05
C HIS A 9 5.56 -7.00 13.86
N PHE A 10 5.19 -5.92 13.16
CA PHE A 10 6.06 -4.79 12.91
C PHE A 10 5.79 -3.68 13.92
N GLU A 11 6.83 -3.30 14.66
CA GLU A 11 6.79 -2.18 15.59
C GLU A 11 8.11 -1.41 15.54
N ARG A 12 8.10 -0.15 15.95
CA ARG A 12 9.30 0.69 16.02
C ARG A 12 9.95 0.51 17.39
N GLY A 13 10.65 -0.59 17.58
CA GLY A 13 11.39 -0.90 18.80
C GLY A 13 12.60 0.01 19.02
N LYS A 14 13.14 -0.05 20.25
CA LYS A 14 14.37 0.67 20.61
C LYS A 14 15.59 0.10 19.88
N GLN A 15 15.65 -1.23 19.71
CA GLN A 15 16.80 -1.93 19.14
C GLN A 15 16.48 -2.63 17.82
N ASP A 16 15.20 -2.78 17.47
CA ASP A 16 14.77 -3.54 16.31
C ASP A 16 13.47 -2.97 15.70
N PHE A 17 13.06 -3.57 14.58
CA PHE A 17 11.83 -3.25 13.86
C PHE A 17 10.91 -4.46 13.78
N GLY A 18 10.56 -5.00 14.95
CA GLY A 18 9.54 -6.04 15.06
C GLY A 18 10.09 -7.46 15.01
N SER A 19 9.18 -8.41 15.20
CA SER A 19 9.48 -9.82 15.35
C SER A 19 8.44 -10.68 14.62
N CYS A 20 8.86 -11.88 14.23
CA CYS A 20 7.95 -12.91 13.73
C CYS A 20 7.75 -14.01 14.78
N TYR A 21 6.56 -14.61 14.78
CA TYR A 21 6.11 -15.60 15.75
C TYR A 21 5.43 -16.76 15.03
N ASP A 22 5.61 -17.97 15.56
CA ASP A 22 4.85 -19.13 15.11
C ASP A 22 3.41 -19.00 15.62
N LEU A 23 2.42 -19.10 14.72
CA LEU A 23 1.01 -18.95 15.07
C LEU A 23 0.45 -20.12 15.88
N ASN A 24 1.06 -21.30 15.78
CA ASN A 24 0.61 -22.51 16.47
C ASN A 24 1.13 -22.56 17.90
N THR A 25 2.37 -22.13 18.13
CA THR A 25 2.99 -22.18 19.47
C THR A 25 2.98 -20.84 20.19
N GLY A 26 2.87 -19.72 19.46
CA GLY A 26 3.05 -18.37 19.99
C GLY A 26 4.51 -18.00 20.26
N GLU A 27 5.45 -18.89 19.98
CA GLU A 27 6.88 -18.66 20.22
C GLU A 27 7.45 -17.66 19.23
N LYS A 28 8.34 -16.79 19.72
CA LYS A 28 9.10 -15.87 18.87
C LYS A 28 10.08 -16.67 18.03
N LEU A 29 9.99 -16.52 16.71
CA LEU A 29 10.89 -17.15 15.74
C LEU A 29 12.17 -16.32 15.58
N ALA A 30 12.03 -15.04 15.24
CA ALA A 30 13.17 -14.16 15.01
C ALA A 30 12.81 -12.68 15.08
N VAL A 31 13.85 -11.85 15.23
CA VAL A 31 13.78 -10.41 14.97
C VAL A 31 13.79 -10.17 13.45
N ILE A 32 12.90 -9.30 12.98
CA ILE A 32 12.75 -9.00 11.55
C ILE A 32 13.94 -8.21 11.02
N ALA A 33 14.28 -7.09 11.67
CA ALA A 33 15.41 -6.25 11.30
C ALA A 33 15.95 -5.49 12.51
N SER A 34 17.26 -5.32 12.58
CA SER A 34 17.95 -4.57 13.63
C SER A 34 17.96 -3.07 13.34
N ARG A 35 18.02 -2.26 14.41
CA ARG A 35 18.22 -0.82 14.28
C ARG A 35 19.69 -0.50 14.06
N GLY A 36 19.97 0.33 13.06
CA GLY A 36 21.30 0.82 12.74
C GLY A 36 21.40 1.43 11.35
N ASN A 37 22.62 1.71 10.91
CA ASN A 37 22.88 2.41 9.65
C ASN A 37 23.53 1.52 8.59
N ALA A 38 23.83 0.25 8.90
CA ALA A 38 24.37 -0.67 7.92
C ALA A 38 23.35 -0.97 6.81
N ALA A 39 23.83 -1.47 5.68
CA ALA A 39 23.00 -1.74 4.51
C ALA A 39 21.86 -2.75 4.82
N ASN A 40 22.10 -3.71 5.72
CA ASN A 40 21.16 -4.71 6.22
C ASN A 40 20.40 -4.32 7.50
N GLU A 41 20.55 -3.09 8.00
CA GLU A 41 19.86 -2.57 9.20
C GLU A 41 18.87 -1.46 8.84
N LEU A 42 18.09 -0.96 9.78
CA LEU A 42 17.16 0.16 9.54
C LEU A 42 17.39 1.28 10.56
N ALA A 43 17.42 2.53 10.12
CA ALA A 43 17.35 3.67 11.03
C ALA A 43 15.89 4.01 11.38
N GLU A 44 14.99 3.78 10.43
CA GLU A 44 13.55 4.05 10.52
C GLU A 44 12.76 3.09 9.62
N LEU A 45 11.48 2.91 9.95
CA LEU A 45 10.54 2.10 9.18
C LEU A 45 9.26 2.91 8.95
N GLU A 46 9.03 3.34 7.71
CA GLU A 46 7.80 4.06 7.31
C GLU A 46 6.64 3.11 7.03
N TRP A 47 6.93 1.99 6.37
CA TRP A 47 5.94 1.01 5.93
C TRP A 47 6.61 -0.35 5.73
N PHE A 48 5.80 -1.39 5.52
CA PHE A 48 6.27 -2.73 5.18
C PHE A 48 5.30 -3.41 4.22
N ASN A 49 5.80 -4.36 3.43
CA ASN A 49 4.97 -5.27 2.65
C ASN A 49 5.67 -6.64 2.53
N MET A 50 4.94 -7.63 2.03
CA MET A 50 5.49 -8.94 1.67
C MET A 50 5.05 -9.25 0.24
N VAL A 51 5.99 -9.66 -0.59
CA VAL A 51 5.78 -9.96 -2.02
C VAL A 51 6.59 -11.21 -2.36
N GLY A 52 5.91 -12.29 -2.77
CA GLY A 52 6.54 -13.61 -2.91
C GLY A 52 7.28 -13.99 -1.62
N ASP A 53 8.50 -14.49 -1.77
CA ASP A 53 9.34 -14.96 -0.67
C ASP A 53 10.12 -13.84 0.04
N SER A 54 9.68 -12.58 -0.10
CA SER A 54 10.42 -11.40 0.36
C SER A 54 9.62 -10.51 1.29
N VAL A 55 10.29 -10.04 2.35
CA VAL A 55 9.84 -8.94 3.20
C VAL A 55 10.45 -7.63 2.69
N LEU A 56 9.59 -6.65 2.38
CA LEU A 56 9.97 -5.33 1.91
C LEU A 56 9.81 -4.33 3.06
N LEU A 57 10.91 -3.74 3.51
CA LEU A 57 10.96 -2.76 4.59
C LEU A 57 11.28 -1.38 4.00
N TYR A 58 10.36 -0.45 4.16
CA TYR A 58 10.47 0.89 3.59
C TYR A 58 11.18 1.79 4.57
N ALA A 59 12.46 2.01 4.32
CA ALA A 59 13.26 3.03 4.99
C ALA A 59 13.02 4.32 4.22
N ASN A 60 12.29 5.27 4.79
CA ASN A 60 11.83 6.50 4.14
C ASN A 60 10.96 6.27 2.86
N ARG A 61 10.58 7.37 2.17
CA ARG A 61 9.72 7.33 0.97
C ARG A 61 10.39 6.81 -0.32
N ASN A 62 11.70 6.64 -0.32
CA ASN A 62 12.49 6.39 -1.53
C ASN A 62 13.34 5.11 -1.47
N THR A 63 13.43 4.42 -0.34
CA THR A 63 14.30 3.24 -0.20
C THR A 63 13.54 2.00 0.31
N ILE A 64 13.71 0.88 -0.40
CA ILE A 64 13.21 -0.44 -0.01
C ILE A 64 14.40 -1.31 0.35
N LYS A 65 14.42 -1.84 1.58
CA LYS A 65 15.28 -2.94 1.99
C LYS A 65 14.51 -4.24 1.91
N THR A 66 15.01 -5.19 1.14
CA THR A 66 14.33 -6.45 0.87
C THR A 66 15.12 -7.58 1.52
N PHE A 67 14.43 -8.45 2.26
CA PHE A 67 15.01 -9.61 2.93
C PHE A 67 14.24 -10.86 2.56
N ALA A 68 14.93 -11.99 2.42
CA ALA A 68 14.26 -13.27 2.21
C ALA A 68 13.48 -13.70 3.47
N ILE A 69 12.23 -14.13 3.30
CA ILE A 69 11.38 -14.63 4.39
C ILE A 69 12.05 -15.81 5.10
N LYS A 70 12.58 -16.76 4.32
CA LYS A 70 13.23 -17.98 4.82
C LYS A 70 14.36 -17.67 5.81
N ASP A 71 15.19 -16.66 5.52
CA ASP A 71 16.37 -16.32 6.34
C ASP A 71 15.95 -15.70 7.68
N ILE A 72 14.85 -14.93 7.68
CA ILE A 72 14.30 -14.36 8.90
C ILE A 72 13.68 -15.49 9.74
N VAL A 73 12.81 -16.31 9.16
CA VAL A 73 12.09 -17.38 9.87
C VAL A 73 13.05 -18.44 10.41
N SER A 74 14.16 -18.73 9.72
CA SER A 74 15.21 -19.63 10.21
C SER A 74 16.12 -18.99 11.26
N ASN A 75 15.81 -17.77 11.71
CA ASN A 75 16.60 -16.96 12.65
C ASN A 75 18.08 -16.86 12.26
N MET A 76 18.37 -16.73 10.96
CA MET A 76 19.73 -16.54 10.47
C MET A 76 20.33 -15.24 11.04
N PRO A 77 21.61 -15.21 11.42
CA PRO A 77 22.27 -13.99 11.89
C PRO A 77 22.09 -12.85 10.90
N ALA A 78 21.81 -11.63 11.38
CA ALA A 78 21.45 -10.50 10.52
C ALA A 78 22.51 -10.16 9.45
N GLY A 79 23.80 -10.43 9.74
CA GLY A 79 24.91 -10.23 8.79
C GLY A 79 25.01 -11.30 7.70
N GLU A 80 24.32 -12.43 7.85
CA GLU A 80 24.34 -13.56 6.92
C GLU A 80 23.09 -13.63 6.03
N ARG A 81 22.03 -12.88 6.37
CA ARG A 81 20.78 -12.85 5.60
C ARG A 81 21.00 -12.28 4.21
N GLU A 82 20.39 -12.90 3.21
CA GLU A 82 20.32 -12.34 1.87
C GLU A 82 19.46 -11.07 1.91
N PHE A 83 20.02 -9.96 1.43
CA PHE A 83 19.30 -8.70 1.36
C PHE A 83 19.64 -7.90 0.09
N SER A 84 18.71 -7.05 -0.33
CA SER A 84 18.95 -6.06 -1.36
C SER A 84 18.40 -4.70 -0.96
N VAL A 85 19.06 -3.63 -1.44
CA VAL A 85 18.62 -2.26 -1.25
C VAL A 85 18.26 -1.67 -2.61
N THR A 86 17.10 -1.04 -2.70
CA THR A 86 16.69 -0.31 -3.89
C THR A 86 16.24 1.08 -3.48
N THR A 87 16.98 2.08 -3.96
CA THR A 87 16.73 3.49 -3.69
C THR A 87 16.31 4.18 -4.99
N SER A 88 15.21 4.91 -4.95
CA SER A 88 14.79 5.76 -6.05
C SER A 88 15.82 6.88 -6.26
N PRO A 89 16.28 7.12 -7.50
CA PRO A 89 17.14 8.25 -7.83
C PRO A 89 16.57 9.58 -7.29
N ASP A 90 17.46 10.48 -6.84
CA ASP A 90 17.06 11.78 -6.27
C ASP A 90 16.27 12.67 -7.24
N SER A 91 16.42 12.42 -8.55
CA SER A 91 15.68 13.07 -9.62
C SER A 91 14.21 12.66 -9.67
N ILE A 92 13.81 11.57 -9.01
CA ILE A 92 12.46 11.02 -9.04
C ILE A 92 11.74 11.37 -7.74
N LEU A 93 10.57 11.98 -7.84
CA LEU A 93 9.70 12.30 -6.72
C LEU A 93 8.80 11.09 -6.38
N ALA A 94 9.41 9.99 -5.95
CA ALA A 94 8.67 8.80 -5.54
C ALA A 94 7.81 9.08 -4.28
N SER A 95 6.63 8.48 -4.24
CA SER A 95 5.67 8.61 -3.13
C SER A 95 5.42 7.25 -2.47
N ARG A 96 5.05 6.25 -3.27
CA ARG A 96 4.95 4.85 -2.88
C ARG A 96 5.77 4.02 -3.85
N MET A 97 6.33 2.93 -3.36
CA MET A 97 7.17 2.04 -4.16
C MET A 97 6.83 0.58 -3.86
N THR A 98 7.19 -0.32 -4.75
CA THR A 98 7.21 -1.77 -4.51
C THR A 98 8.24 -2.41 -5.42
N LYS A 99 8.78 -3.57 -5.03
CA LYS A 99 9.60 -4.39 -5.92
C LYS A 99 8.73 -5.23 -6.84
N LEU A 100 9.21 -5.39 -8.07
CA LEU A 100 8.76 -6.41 -9.01
C LEU A 100 9.60 -7.69 -8.82
N PRO A 101 9.06 -8.88 -9.17
CA PRO A 101 9.81 -10.14 -9.07
C PRO A 101 11.18 -10.16 -9.76
N ASN A 102 11.36 -9.40 -10.84
CA ASN A 102 12.65 -9.26 -11.55
C ASN A 102 13.67 -8.36 -10.85
N GLY A 103 13.35 -7.83 -9.66
CA GLY A 103 14.24 -7.00 -8.85
C GLY A 103 14.15 -5.49 -9.11
N SER A 104 13.50 -5.06 -10.20
CA SER A 104 13.21 -3.64 -10.46
C SER A 104 12.14 -3.09 -9.50
N ALA A 105 12.00 -1.77 -9.45
CA ALA A 105 11.01 -1.09 -8.62
C ALA A 105 9.95 -0.39 -9.47
N LEU A 106 8.69 -0.50 -9.03
CA LEU A 106 7.56 0.29 -9.51
C LEU A 106 7.22 1.34 -8.46
N ALA A 107 7.13 2.60 -8.87
CA ALA A 107 6.85 3.72 -7.99
C ALA A 107 5.74 4.62 -8.54
N THR A 108 4.93 5.18 -7.63
CA THR A 108 4.08 6.32 -7.94
C THR A 108 4.84 7.63 -7.73
N ILE A 109 4.52 8.63 -8.54
CA ILE A 109 5.20 9.92 -8.57
C ILE A 109 4.26 10.98 -7.98
N ARG A 110 4.69 11.65 -6.91
CA ARG A 110 3.95 12.81 -6.37
C ARG A 110 4.13 14.03 -7.29
N PRO A 111 3.19 14.99 -7.30
CA PRO A 111 3.37 16.24 -8.02
C PRO A 111 4.60 17.01 -7.54
N VAL A 112 5.14 17.85 -8.43
CA VAL A 112 6.22 18.78 -8.13
C VAL A 112 5.63 19.98 -7.40
N LEU A 113 5.96 20.13 -6.12
CA LEU A 113 5.43 21.21 -5.30
C LEU A 113 6.37 22.43 -5.33
N PHE A 114 5.94 23.54 -4.74
CA PHE A 114 6.67 24.82 -4.80
C PHE A 114 8.10 24.76 -4.21
N TYR A 115 8.36 23.82 -3.30
CA TYR A 115 9.70 23.56 -2.74
C TYR A 115 10.54 22.57 -3.56
N ASP A 116 9.99 21.99 -4.63
CA ASP A 116 10.66 21.02 -5.51
C ASP A 116 10.98 21.60 -6.90
N ILE A 117 11.06 22.93 -7.06
CA ILE A 117 11.20 23.57 -8.39
C ILE A 117 12.42 23.03 -9.17
N GLY A 118 13.53 22.75 -8.47
CA GLY A 118 14.73 22.15 -9.07
C GLY A 118 14.58 20.70 -9.54
N LYS A 119 13.45 20.03 -9.26
CA LYS A 119 13.15 18.65 -9.66
C LYS A 119 12.08 18.58 -10.76
N ARG A 120 11.80 19.67 -11.47
CA ARG A 120 10.96 19.64 -12.68
C ARG A 120 11.70 18.95 -13.82
N ASN A 121 11.31 17.71 -14.15
CA ASN A 121 11.84 16.94 -15.27
C ASN A 121 10.73 16.11 -15.94
N GLU A 122 11.01 15.50 -17.09
CA GLU A 122 10.02 14.72 -17.85
C GLU A 122 9.47 13.52 -17.06
N ILE A 123 10.27 12.88 -16.22
CA ILE A 123 9.82 11.77 -15.36
C ILE A 123 8.80 12.28 -14.35
N ASN A 124 9.09 13.37 -13.63
CA ASN A 124 8.23 13.88 -12.58
C ASN A 124 6.92 14.51 -13.09
N LYS A 125 6.78 14.72 -14.40
CA LYS A 125 5.49 15.07 -15.02
C LYS A 125 4.52 13.89 -15.04
N LYS A 126 5.03 12.66 -15.16
CA LYS A 126 4.27 11.40 -15.24
C LYS A 126 3.75 10.92 -13.88
N SER A 127 2.85 9.95 -13.85
CA SER A 127 2.19 9.46 -12.62
C SER A 127 2.91 8.26 -11.99
N VAL A 128 3.59 7.43 -12.80
CA VAL A 128 4.31 6.25 -12.33
C VAL A 128 5.66 6.12 -13.04
N VAL A 129 6.59 5.40 -12.42
CA VAL A 129 7.89 5.05 -12.99
C VAL A 129 8.28 3.63 -12.61
N VAL A 130 8.84 2.92 -13.57
CA VAL A 130 9.52 1.65 -13.38
C VAL A 130 11.01 1.89 -13.53
N PHE A 131 11.81 1.49 -12.56
CA PHE A 131 13.24 1.71 -12.62
C PHE A 131 14.05 0.55 -12.03
N ASP A 132 15.28 0.42 -12.53
CA ASP A 132 16.34 -0.43 -11.99
C ASP A 132 17.63 0.39 -11.86
N ASN A 133 18.77 -0.26 -11.64
CA ASN A 133 20.06 0.42 -11.48
C ASN A 133 20.55 1.14 -12.75
N ASN A 134 19.96 0.87 -13.91
CA ASN A 134 20.44 1.33 -15.21
C ASN A 134 19.43 2.23 -15.94
N LYS A 135 18.13 2.02 -15.76
CA LYS A 135 17.07 2.71 -16.52
C LYS A 135 15.89 3.11 -15.65
N ALA A 136 15.19 4.16 -16.08
CA ALA A 136 13.92 4.60 -15.52
C ALA A 136 12.93 4.95 -16.65
N ASN A 137 11.80 4.26 -16.68
CA ASN A 137 10.72 4.46 -17.66
C ASN A 137 9.48 5.00 -16.95
N ALA A 138 9.02 6.19 -17.36
CA ALA A 138 7.92 6.89 -16.70
C ALA A 138 6.68 6.96 -17.59
N TYR A 139 5.51 6.74 -17.00
CA TYR A 139 4.24 6.60 -17.71
C TYR A 139 3.16 7.48 -17.09
N GLU A 140 2.32 8.07 -17.94
CA GLU A 140 1.15 8.79 -17.49
C GLU A 140 -0.05 7.83 -17.49
N THR A 141 -0.67 7.68 -16.33
CA THR A 141 -1.77 6.75 -16.10
C THR A 141 -3.05 7.49 -15.67
N ILE A 142 -2.96 8.80 -15.43
CA ILE A 142 -4.08 9.62 -14.96
C ILE A 142 -4.64 10.42 -16.14
N ILE A 143 -5.92 10.21 -16.43
CA ILE A 143 -6.68 11.05 -17.36
C ILE A 143 -7.30 12.20 -16.55
N TYR A 144 -6.57 13.30 -16.38
CA TYR A 144 -6.98 14.39 -15.48
C TYR A 144 -8.36 14.99 -15.81
N ASP A 145 -8.66 15.15 -17.10
CA ASP A 145 -9.93 15.74 -17.56
C ASP A 145 -11.16 14.87 -17.27
N SER A 146 -10.96 13.61 -16.86
CA SER A 146 -12.05 12.72 -16.44
C SER A 146 -12.53 12.96 -15.01
N PHE A 147 -11.86 13.84 -14.24
CA PHE A 147 -12.22 14.14 -12.86
C PHE A 147 -13.00 15.46 -12.77
N ASP A 148 -14.16 15.40 -12.12
CA ASP A 148 -14.93 16.58 -11.74
C ASP A 148 -14.59 16.96 -10.30
N ILE A 149 -13.65 17.90 -10.13
CA ILE A 149 -13.22 18.42 -8.83
C ILE A 149 -13.29 19.94 -8.82
N GLU A 150 -13.76 20.51 -7.71
CA GLU A 150 -13.84 21.96 -7.57
C GLU A 150 -12.49 22.66 -7.82
N LYS A 151 -12.55 23.90 -8.32
CA LYS A 151 -11.37 24.74 -8.47
C LYS A 151 -10.75 25.03 -7.10
N ALA A 152 -9.42 25.10 -7.07
CA ALA A 152 -8.67 25.46 -5.88
C ALA A 152 -9.04 26.88 -5.40
N LYS A 153 -9.09 27.06 -4.08
CA LYS A 153 -9.31 28.35 -3.42
C LYS A 153 -8.10 28.68 -2.54
N GLY A 154 -7.62 29.93 -2.56
CA GLY A 154 -6.47 30.36 -1.75
C GLY A 154 -5.20 29.55 -2.06
N GLU A 155 -4.59 28.98 -1.02
CA GLU A 155 -3.34 28.21 -1.09
C GLU A 155 -3.53 26.71 -1.37
N GLN A 156 -4.74 26.28 -1.74
CA GLN A 156 -5.01 24.89 -2.08
C GLN A 156 -4.26 24.46 -3.34
N LEU A 157 -3.86 23.18 -3.40
CA LEU A 157 -3.26 22.61 -4.61
C LEU A 157 -4.19 22.73 -5.82
N ALA A 158 -3.60 22.98 -6.99
CA ALA A 158 -4.30 22.86 -8.26
C ALA A 158 -4.94 21.47 -8.40
N ALA A 159 -6.06 21.39 -9.13
CA ALA A 159 -6.84 20.16 -9.26
C ALA A 159 -5.98 18.96 -9.70
N ASN A 160 -5.17 19.13 -10.75
CA ASN A 160 -4.32 18.05 -11.28
C ASN A 160 -3.27 17.61 -10.26
N ASP A 161 -2.63 18.55 -9.56
CA ASP A 161 -1.66 18.22 -8.52
C ASP A 161 -2.34 17.46 -7.36
N LEU A 162 -3.54 17.87 -6.94
CA LEU A 162 -4.28 17.20 -5.88
C LEU A 162 -4.69 15.77 -6.28
N ILE A 163 -5.17 15.57 -7.52
CA ILE A 163 -5.49 14.25 -8.07
C ILE A 163 -4.23 13.37 -8.09
N LYS A 164 -3.13 13.90 -8.62
CA LYS A 164 -1.85 13.19 -8.67
C LYS A 164 -1.33 12.84 -7.27
N TYR A 165 -1.47 13.76 -6.31
CA TYR A 165 -1.07 13.51 -4.92
C TYR A 165 -1.89 12.38 -4.29
N ALA A 166 -3.21 12.39 -4.47
CA ALA A 166 -4.09 11.33 -3.98
C ALA A 166 -3.79 9.98 -4.65
N TYR A 167 -3.57 9.95 -5.97
CA TYR A 167 -3.17 8.76 -6.71
C TYR A 167 -1.84 8.22 -6.18
N ALA A 168 -0.84 9.09 -6.02
CA ALA A 168 0.50 8.69 -5.62
C ALA A 168 0.59 8.17 -4.18
N GLN A 169 -0.36 8.50 -3.32
CA GLN A 169 -0.39 8.04 -1.93
C GLN A 169 -1.14 6.72 -1.71
N GLY A 170 -1.92 6.28 -2.71
CA GLY A 170 -2.69 5.04 -2.62
C GLY A 170 -1.82 3.78 -2.58
N SER A 171 -2.47 2.63 -2.42
CA SER A 171 -1.79 1.33 -2.33
C SER A 171 -1.32 0.88 -3.71
N ILE A 172 -0.20 0.16 -3.75
CA ILE A 172 0.32 -0.55 -4.91
C ILE A 172 0.40 -2.03 -4.57
N ALA A 173 -0.11 -2.89 -5.45
CA ALA A 173 0.12 -4.32 -5.38
C ALA A 173 0.48 -4.86 -6.78
N VAL A 174 1.32 -5.89 -6.81
CA VAL A 174 1.90 -6.43 -8.05
C VAL A 174 1.51 -7.89 -8.19
N LYS A 175 1.00 -8.28 -9.35
CA LYS A 175 0.73 -9.69 -9.68
C LYS A 175 2.03 -10.40 -10.02
N ASN A 176 2.79 -9.77 -10.91
CA ASN A 176 3.98 -10.30 -11.55
C ASN A 176 4.79 -9.11 -12.12
N ASN A 177 5.73 -9.38 -13.02
CA ASN A 177 6.54 -8.33 -13.66
C ASN A 177 5.77 -7.46 -14.65
N ASP A 178 4.58 -7.87 -15.06
CA ASP A 178 3.84 -7.29 -16.18
C ASP A 178 2.59 -6.54 -15.73
N THR A 179 2.06 -6.85 -14.54
CA THR A 179 0.75 -6.35 -14.11
C THR A 179 0.78 -5.87 -12.66
N ALA A 180 0.28 -4.66 -12.45
CA ALA A 180 0.05 -4.06 -11.14
C ALA A 180 -1.38 -3.54 -10.99
N VAL A 181 -1.78 -3.29 -9.74
CA VAL A 181 -2.98 -2.56 -9.39
C VAL A 181 -2.65 -1.41 -8.44
N PHE A 182 -3.30 -0.28 -8.67
CA PHE A 182 -3.20 0.92 -7.84
C PHE A 182 -4.56 1.23 -7.23
N SER A 183 -4.59 1.69 -5.96
CA SER A 183 -5.72 2.44 -5.42
C SER A 183 -5.40 3.93 -5.35
N VAL A 184 -6.43 4.76 -5.13
CA VAL A 184 -6.29 6.19 -4.86
C VAL A 184 -6.56 6.44 -3.38
N ASN A 185 -5.71 7.24 -2.74
CA ASN A 185 -5.82 7.53 -1.30
C ASN A 185 -7.13 8.23 -0.95
N HIS A 186 -7.78 7.81 0.14
CA HIS A 186 -9.10 8.28 0.59
C HIS A 186 -10.23 8.14 -0.45
N GLN A 187 -10.08 7.21 -1.40
CA GLN A 187 -11.07 6.93 -2.42
C GLN A 187 -11.30 5.42 -2.54
N PHE A 188 -12.42 5.06 -3.17
CA PHE A 188 -12.63 3.72 -3.68
C PHE A 188 -12.51 3.74 -5.21
N ILE A 189 -11.29 4.01 -5.66
CA ILE A 189 -10.90 4.03 -7.07
C ILE A 189 -9.73 3.08 -7.26
N MET A 190 -9.75 2.29 -8.34
CA MET A 190 -8.71 1.31 -8.67
C MET A 190 -8.35 1.36 -10.15
N TYR A 191 -7.09 1.06 -10.44
CA TYR A 191 -6.55 0.93 -11.80
C TYR A 191 -5.76 -0.36 -11.90
N THR A 192 -5.98 -1.14 -12.96
CA THR A 192 -5.03 -2.18 -13.37
C THR A 192 -4.12 -1.63 -14.45
N PHE A 193 -2.85 -1.97 -14.37
CA PHE A 193 -1.78 -1.35 -15.12
C PHE A 193 -0.90 -2.41 -15.75
N ASP A 194 -0.70 -2.29 -17.06
CA ASP A 194 0.26 -3.07 -17.83
C ASP A 194 1.61 -2.35 -17.78
N ILE A 195 2.56 -2.98 -17.07
CA ILE A 195 3.88 -2.43 -16.78
C ILE A 195 4.73 -2.38 -18.06
N ASN A 196 4.50 -3.28 -19.02
CA ASN A 196 5.33 -3.43 -20.21
C ASN A 196 5.13 -2.29 -21.21
N ASN A 197 3.89 -1.84 -21.38
CA ASN A 197 3.56 -0.75 -22.29
C ASN A 197 3.18 0.56 -21.59
N GLY A 198 3.00 0.53 -20.27
CA GLY A 198 2.66 1.71 -19.48
C GLY A 198 1.20 2.14 -19.56
N ASN A 199 0.30 1.26 -19.99
CA ASN A 199 -1.11 1.57 -20.15
C ASN A 199 -1.94 1.15 -18.94
N VAL A 200 -2.98 1.92 -18.65
CA VAL A 200 -4.09 1.48 -17.80
C VAL A 200 -4.95 0.51 -18.61
N VAL A 201 -5.14 -0.71 -18.10
CA VAL A 201 -5.96 -1.74 -18.74
C VAL A 201 -7.42 -1.59 -18.34
N ASN A 202 -7.68 -1.43 -17.04
CA ASN A 202 -9.01 -1.23 -16.50
C ASN A 202 -9.00 -0.14 -15.43
N GLU A 203 -10.10 0.59 -15.35
CA GLU A 203 -10.35 1.61 -14.35
C GLU A 203 -11.73 1.39 -13.72
N LYS A 204 -11.79 1.49 -12.39
CA LYS A 204 -13.07 1.44 -11.67
C LYS A 204 -13.13 2.54 -10.61
N ARG A 205 -14.16 3.38 -10.69
CA ARG A 205 -14.44 4.45 -9.72
C ARG A 205 -15.78 4.19 -9.02
N TYR A 206 -15.72 3.94 -7.72
CA TYR A 206 -16.92 3.86 -6.86
C TYR A 206 -17.22 5.16 -6.12
N THR A 207 -16.23 6.06 -6.07
CA THR A 207 -16.35 7.37 -5.43
C THR A 207 -16.02 8.48 -6.41
N LYS A 208 -16.58 9.66 -6.16
CA LYS A 208 -16.12 10.91 -6.77
C LYS A 208 -15.13 11.57 -5.84
N ILE A 209 -13.99 11.99 -6.39
CA ILE A 209 -12.97 12.71 -5.64
C ILE A 209 -13.49 14.10 -5.27
N GLN A 210 -13.30 14.51 -4.03
CA GLN A 210 -13.67 15.82 -3.53
C GLN A 210 -12.49 16.43 -2.79
N ARG A 211 -12.42 17.76 -2.75
CA ARG A 211 -11.51 18.46 -1.84
C ARG A 211 -12.00 18.25 -0.43
N LYS A 212 -11.10 17.89 0.49
CA LYS A 212 -11.46 17.92 1.91
C LYS A 212 -11.57 19.38 2.34
N ASP A 213 -12.74 19.77 2.85
CA ASP A 213 -12.99 21.11 3.37
C ASP A 213 -12.02 21.45 4.50
N GLY A 214 -11.36 22.60 4.37
CA GLY A 214 -10.40 23.15 5.31
C GLY A 214 -9.91 24.51 4.81
N LYS A 215 -9.78 25.47 5.72
CA LYS A 215 -8.96 26.68 5.46
C LYS A 215 -7.50 26.24 5.49
N GLU A 216 -6.68 26.75 4.56
CA GLU A 216 -5.25 26.47 4.36
C GLU A 216 -4.91 25.23 3.49
N ALA A 217 -3.67 25.18 2.99
CA ALA A 217 -3.17 24.31 1.92
C ALA A 217 -3.61 22.83 2.03
N SER A 218 -4.75 22.50 1.42
CA SER A 218 -5.30 21.14 1.45
C SER A 218 -4.57 20.25 0.44
N PHE A 219 -3.77 19.31 0.97
CA PHE A 219 -3.13 18.22 0.23
C PHE A 219 -3.99 16.95 0.21
N THR A 220 -5.23 17.03 0.69
CA THR A 220 -6.06 15.85 0.98
C THR A 220 -7.37 15.87 0.22
N THR A 221 -7.76 14.70 -0.26
CA THR A 221 -9.06 14.46 -0.87
C THR A 221 -9.96 13.68 0.08
N ILE A 222 -11.26 13.73 -0.19
CA ILE A 222 -12.31 12.97 0.49
C ILE A 222 -13.32 12.50 -0.56
N ASN A 223 -14.34 11.76 -0.14
CA ASN A 223 -15.53 11.48 -0.93
C ASN A 223 -16.76 11.48 -0.02
N ASP A 224 -17.94 11.56 -0.63
CA ASP A 224 -19.21 11.74 0.07
C ASP A 224 -19.57 10.58 1.03
N ARG A 225 -19.00 9.39 0.81
CA ARG A 225 -19.19 8.20 1.65
C ARG A 225 -18.00 7.89 2.56
N ASN A 226 -16.98 8.75 2.60
CA ASN A 226 -15.74 8.51 3.35
C ASN A 226 -15.14 7.11 3.09
N LEU A 227 -15.31 6.60 1.87
CA LEU A 227 -14.81 5.28 1.47
C LEU A 227 -13.32 5.34 1.17
N SER A 228 -12.55 4.41 1.72
CA SER A 228 -11.12 4.29 1.44
C SER A 228 -10.70 2.83 1.37
N ILE A 229 -9.82 2.51 0.42
CA ILE A 229 -9.08 1.24 0.43
C ILE A 229 -7.91 1.41 1.39
N GLY A 230 -7.98 0.78 2.57
CA GLY A 230 -6.93 0.83 3.60
C GLY A 230 -5.91 -0.30 3.50
N ALA A 231 -6.27 -1.40 2.83
CA ALA A 231 -5.37 -2.52 2.57
C ALA A 231 -5.66 -3.13 1.20
N MET A 232 -4.62 -3.59 0.52
CA MET A 232 -4.71 -4.24 -0.78
C MET A 232 -3.77 -5.46 -0.80
N LYS A 233 -4.32 -6.61 -1.20
CA LYS A 233 -3.58 -7.86 -1.41
C LYS A 233 -4.04 -8.48 -2.72
N VAL A 234 -3.17 -9.26 -3.37
CA VAL A 234 -3.43 -9.81 -4.70
C VAL A 234 -2.95 -11.24 -4.82
N THR A 235 -3.62 -11.99 -5.70
CA THR A 235 -3.20 -13.30 -6.19
C THR A 235 -3.20 -13.28 -7.72
N ASP A 236 -2.83 -14.40 -8.34
CA ASP A 236 -2.94 -14.53 -9.79
C ASP A 236 -4.36 -14.35 -10.33
N LYS A 237 -5.37 -14.60 -9.49
CA LYS A 237 -6.78 -14.56 -9.89
C LYS A 237 -7.51 -13.31 -9.41
N TYR A 238 -7.18 -12.82 -8.21
CA TYR A 238 -8.01 -11.85 -7.52
C TYR A 238 -7.23 -10.67 -6.94
N ILE A 239 -7.94 -9.55 -6.80
CA ILE A 239 -7.53 -8.38 -6.03
C ILE A 239 -8.47 -8.27 -4.83
N LEU A 240 -7.91 -8.26 -3.62
CA LEU A 240 -8.63 -8.12 -2.37
C LEU A 240 -8.39 -6.73 -1.78
N CYS A 241 -9.47 -5.99 -1.56
CA CYS A 241 -9.44 -4.64 -1.02
C CYS A 241 -10.13 -4.60 0.34
N GLY A 242 -9.37 -4.29 1.40
CA GLY A 242 -9.92 -3.92 2.70
C GLY A 242 -10.43 -2.49 2.63
N VAL A 243 -11.76 -2.33 2.63
CA VAL A 243 -12.44 -1.04 2.49
C VAL A 243 -13.09 -0.64 3.80
N ASP A 244 -12.94 0.63 4.19
CA ASP A 244 -13.68 1.25 5.28
C ASP A 244 -14.46 2.48 4.79
N GLY A 245 -15.53 2.84 5.51
CA GLY A 245 -16.35 4.02 5.22
C GLY A 245 -17.85 3.73 5.37
N TYR A 246 -18.68 4.53 4.72
CA TYR A 246 -20.12 4.28 4.62
C TYR A 246 -20.40 3.41 3.39
N LEU A 247 -20.66 2.12 3.61
CA LEU A 247 -20.80 1.14 2.50
C LEU A 247 -22.14 1.27 1.75
N SER A 248 -23.07 2.07 2.26
CA SER A 248 -24.38 2.37 1.68
C SER A 248 -24.85 3.77 2.08
N GLU A 249 -25.87 4.33 1.42
CA GLU A 249 -26.49 5.59 1.85
C GLU A 249 -27.08 5.47 3.26
N LYS A 250 -27.70 4.33 3.60
CA LYS A 250 -28.22 4.07 4.94
C LYS A 250 -27.12 4.13 6.02
N ASP A 251 -25.92 3.62 5.71
CA ASP A 251 -24.77 3.69 6.62
C ASP A 251 -24.32 5.15 6.83
N LYS A 252 -24.39 5.97 5.78
CA LYS A 252 -24.06 7.40 5.83
C LYS A 252 -25.10 8.18 6.63
N GLU A 253 -26.40 7.98 6.35
CA GLU A 253 -27.51 8.61 7.07
C GLU A 253 -27.50 8.28 8.57
N SER A 254 -27.14 7.04 8.92
CA SER A 254 -27.02 6.59 10.32
C SER A 254 -25.67 6.92 10.97
N GLY A 255 -24.72 7.49 10.23
CA GLY A 255 -23.37 7.77 10.72
C GLY A 255 -22.54 6.53 11.06
N LEU A 256 -22.96 5.34 10.61
CA LEU A 256 -22.33 4.06 10.96
C LEU A 256 -21.25 3.69 9.93
N ARG A 257 -19.98 3.94 10.26
CA ARG A 257 -18.86 3.42 9.44
C ARG A 257 -18.76 1.90 9.56
N LYS A 258 -18.54 1.24 8.43
CA LYS A 258 -18.36 -0.21 8.32
C LYS A 258 -17.04 -0.54 7.64
N LYS A 259 -16.65 -1.81 7.75
CA LYS A 259 -15.48 -2.38 7.08
C LYS A 259 -15.92 -3.61 6.28
N ALA A 260 -15.32 -3.80 5.12
CA ALA A 260 -15.57 -4.98 4.29
C ALA A 260 -14.33 -5.34 3.48
N ILE A 261 -14.24 -6.60 3.06
CA ILE A 261 -13.30 -7.04 2.04
C ILE A 261 -14.07 -7.16 0.73
N PHE A 262 -13.64 -6.41 -0.27
CA PHE A 262 -14.14 -6.54 -1.64
C PHE A 262 -13.15 -7.36 -2.45
N VAL A 263 -13.67 -8.31 -3.22
CA VAL A 263 -12.89 -9.17 -4.11
C VAL A 263 -13.23 -8.82 -5.55
N PHE A 264 -12.20 -8.59 -6.35
CA PHE A 264 -12.29 -8.30 -7.77
C PHE A 264 -11.48 -9.30 -8.58
N ASP A 265 -11.89 -9.54 -9.82
CA ASP A 265 -10.97 -10.09 -10.82
C ASP A 265 -9.99 -9.01 -11.31
N TRP A 266 -9.01 -9.39 -12.13
CA TRP A 266 -8.04 -8.46 -12.72
C TRP A 266 -8.65 -7.52 -13.79
N ASN A 267 -9.91 -7.70 -14.16
CA ASN A 267 -10.68 -6.75 -14.97
C ASN A 267 -11.48 -5.76 -14.11
N LEU A 268 -11.28 -5.77 -12.79
CA LEU A 268 -11.99 -4.96 -11.80
C LEU A 268 -13.51 -5.23 -11.76
N ASN A 269 -13.94 -6.42 -12.17
CA ASN A 269 -15.31 -6.87 -11.94
C ASN A 269 -15.45 -7.36 -10.49
N PRO A 270 -16.47 -6.90 -9.75
CA PRO A 270 -16.71 -7.37 -8.40
C PRO A 270 -17.14 -8.84 -8.42
N ILE A 271 -16.43 -9.67 -7.66
CA ILE A 271 -16.71 -11.11 -7.50
C ILE A 271 -17.46 -11.36 -6.20
N LYS A 272 -16.98 -10.78 -5.09
CA LYS A 272 -17.51 -11.06 -3.76
C LYS A 272 -17.28 -9.90 -2.80
N LYS A 273 -18.12 -9.83 -1.77
CA LYS A 273 -18.00 -8.89 -0.64
C LYS A 273 -18.15 -9.67 0.66
N PHE A 274 -17.21 -9.48 1.57
CA PHE A 274 -17.30 -9.99 2.94
C PHE A 274 -17.47 -8.81 3.89
N GLU A 275 -18.61 -8.73 4.56
CA GLU A 275 -18.83 -7.72 5.60
C GLU A 275 -18.08 -8.10 6.87
N LEU A 276 -17.33 -7.16 7.42
CA LEU A 276 -16.55 -7.39 8.62
C LEU A 276 -17.32 -6.86 9.84
N PRO A 277 -17.45 -7.65 10.91
CA PRO A 277 -18.10 -7.20 12.14
C PRO A 277 -17.49 -5.90 12.68
N ASN A 278 -18.33 -5.02 13.21
CA ASN A 278 -17.84 -3.79 13.85
C ASN A 278 -17.32 -4.13 15.26
N ARG A 279 -16.03 -4.48 15.36
CA ARG A 279 -15.36 -4.79 16.62
C ARG A 279 -14.48 -3.63 17.08
N LYS A 280 -14.49 -3.37 18.39
CA LYS A 280 -13.63 -2.38 19.05
C LYS A 280 -12.30 -3.06 19.45
N LYS A 281 -11.26 -2.25 19.76
CA LYS A 281 -9.96 -2.71 20.30
C LYS A 281 -9.16 -3.69 19.41
N GLY A 282 -9.26 -3.54 18.09
CA GLY A 282 -8.47 -4.37 17.19
C GLY A 282 -8.48 -3.86 15.76
N TYR A 283 -7.86 -4.62 14.88
CA TYR A 283 -7.81 -4.34 13.44
C TYR A 283 -7.98 -5.61 12.61
N TYR A 284 -8.39 -5.44 11.37
CA TYR A 284 -8.49 -6.54 10.41
C TYR A 284 -7.24 -6.58 9.54
N THR A 285 -6.76 -7.78 9.23
CA THR A 285 -5.68 -8.00 8.25
C THR A 285 -6.04 -9.18 7.36
N ILE A 286 -5.67 -9.09 6.09
CA ILE A 286 -5.84 -10.17 5.11
C ILE A 286 -4.53 -10.95 5.11
N SER A 287 -4.60 -12.29 5.11
CA SER A 287 -3.42 -13.13 4.95
C SER A 287 -2.72 -12.82 3.63
N ASN A 288 -1.42 -13.03 3.59
CA ASN A 288 -0.61 -12.68 2.42
C ASN A 288 -1.00 -13.49 1.17
N ASP A 289 -1.37 -14.76 1.36
CA ASP A 289 -1.91 -15.67 0.34
C ASP A 289 -3.38 -15.38 -0.05
N CYS A 290 -4.02 -14.39 0.59
CA CYS A 290 -5.42 -14.01 0.40
C CYS A 290 -6.46 -15.08 0.76
N SER A 291 -6.08 -16.15 1.46
CA SER A 291 -6.99 -17.25 1.82
C SER A 291 -7.83 -16.99 3.06
N SER A 292 -7.46 -15.99 3.88
CA SER A 292 -8.12 -15.73 5.16
C SER A 292 -8.12 -14.26 5.55
N VAL A 293 -9.06 -13.90 6.41
CA VAL A 293 -9.06 -12.64 7.16
C VAL A 293 -8.89 -12.93 8.63
N TYR A 294 -8.09 -12.10 9.29
CA TYR A 294 -7.89 -12.15 10.73
C TYR A 294 -8.40 -10.88 11.38
N PHE A 295 -9.10 -11.01 12.50
CA PHE A 295 -9.28 -9.93 13.45
C PHE A 295 -8.22 -10.07 14.55
N CYS A 296 -7.35 -9.06 14.64
CA CYS A 296 -6.29 -8.97 15.63
C CYS A 296 -6.78 -8.09 16.79
N GLU A 297 -7.13 -8.71 17.91
CA GLU A 297 -7.68 -8.04 19.10
C GLU A 297 -6.59 -7.82 20.15
N TYR A 298 -6.49 -6.58 20.64
CA TYR A 298 -5.62 -6.24 21.76
C TYR A 298 -6.39 -6.38 23.08
N ASN A 299 -5.85 -7.18 24.00
CA ASN A 299 -6.36 -7.38 25.34
C ASN A 299 -5.23 -7.28 26.38
N GLU A 300 -5.57 -7.45 27.66
CA GLU A 300 -4.61 -7.34 28.76
C GLU A 300 -3.54 -8.45 28.73
N GLU A 301 -3.86 -9.61 28.14
CA GLU A 301 -2.97 -10.77 28.01
C GLU A 301 -2.09 -10.69 26.74
N GLY A 302 -2.37 -9.73 25.84
CA GLY A 302 -1.62 -9.50 24.61
C GLY A 302 -2.50 -9.44 23.37
N LEU A 303 -2.13 -10.21 22.34
CA LEU A 303 -2.80 -10.21 21.04
C LEU A 303 -3.53 -11.54 20.81
N THR A 304 -4.85 -11.48 20.66
CA THR A 304 -5.68 -12.63 20.27
C THR A 304 -6.06 -12.53 18.80
N LEU A 305 -5.93 -13.64 18.07
CA LEU A 305 -6.20 -13.71 16.63
C LEU A 305 -7.46 -14.54 16.38
N TYR A 306 -8.44 -13.96 15.69
CA TYR A 306 -9.62 -14.67 15.21
C TYR A 306 -9.53 -14.82 13.70
N LYS A 307 -9.48 -16.06 13.22
CA LYS A 307 -9.39 -16.40 11.79
C LYS A 307 -10.77 -16.66 11.20
N ALA A 308 -10.99 -16.18 9.98
CA ALA A 308 -12.06 -16.66 9.10
C ALA A 308 -11.49 -16.90 7.70
N ASP A 309 -11.80 -18.07 7.12
CA ASP A 309 -11.37 -18.41 5.77
C ASP A 309 -12.21 -17.65 4.72
N LEU A 310 -11.55 -17.16 3.67
CA LEU A 310 -12.17 -16.48 2.54
C LEU A 310 -12.43 -17.50 1.43
N THR A 311 -13.62 -18.10 1.42
CA THR A 311 -14.06 -18.94 0.31
C THR A 311 -14.48 -18.03 -0.85
N ILE A 312 -13.62 -17.86 -1.87
CA ILE A 312 -13.86 -16.98 -3.03
C ILE A 312 -14.40 -17.79 -4.21
#